data_AF-A0A401UBR0-F1
#
_entry.id   AF-A0A401UBR0-F1
#
_cell.length_a   1.000
_cell.length_b   1.000
_cell.length_c   1.000
_cell.angle_alpha   90.00
_cell.angle_beta   90.00
_cell.angle_gamma   90.00
#
_symmetry.space_group_name_H-M   'P 1'
#
loop_
_entity.id
_entity.type
_entity.pdbx_description
1 polymer ?
#
loop_
_entity_poly.entity_id
_entity_poly.type
_entity_poly.pdbx_seq_one_letter_code
_entity_poly.pdbx_strand_id
1 'polypeptide(L)'
;MIILRFLVLLFNVVVITLLVYNMIQLYKRDIPSSKKNVIWFAGGVLLIVPLAIIFGIIPFSMVYLLIYPVAVSFFIYLIREEKVL
;
A
#
# COMPACT_ATOMS: atom_id res chain seq x y z
N MET A 1 21.43 11.17 11.99
CA MET A 1 20.50 11.43 10.86
C MET A 1 20.45 10.32 9.82
N ILE A 2 21.58 9.75 9.39
CA ILE A 2 21.62 8.65 8.40
C ILE A 2 20.87 7.38 8.86
N ILE A 3 21.05 6.94 10.10
CA ILE A 3 20.40 5.73 10.63
C ILE A 3 18.87 5.85 10.59
N LEU A 4 18.34 6.98 11.06
CA LEU A 4 16.90 7.25 11.04
C LEU A 4 16.33 7.24 9.62
N ARG A 5 17.03 7.87 8.66
CA ARG A 5 16.62 7.85 7.25
C ARG A 5 16.58 6.43 6.68
N PHE A 6 17.58 5.61 7.02
CA PHE A 6 17.65 4.22 6.58
C PHE A 6 16.50 3.39 7.18
N LEU A 7 16.20 3.59 8.46
CA LEU A 7 15.09 2.91 9.16
C LEU A 7 13.74 3.25 8.51
N VAL A 8 13.53 4.52 8.19
CA VAL A 8 12.30 5.02 7.56
C VAL A 8 12.15 4.46 6.14
N LEU A 9 13.25 4.35 5.39
CA LEU A 9 13.23 3.77 4.06
C LEU A 9 12.91 2.27 4.12
N LEU A 10 13.57 1.52 5.00
CA LEU A 10 13.29 0.11 5.25
C LEU A 10 11.83 -0.13 5.63
N PHE A 11 11.28 0.70 6.51
CA PHE A 11 9.87 0.61 6.89
C PHE A 11 8.93 0.78 5.69
N ASN A 12 9.21 1.76 4.81
CA ASN A 12 8.40 1.95 3.60
C ASN A 12 8.52 0.77 2.63
N VAL A 13 9.72 0.19 2.47
CA VAL A 13 9.90 -1.03 1.68
C VAL A 13 9.03 -2.16 2.23
N VAL A 14 9.04 -2.40 3.54
CA VAL A 14 8.20 -3.42 4.18
C VAL A 14 6.72 -3.16 3.94
N VAL A 15 6.27 -1.92 4.07
CA VAL A 15 4.87 -1.52 3.82
C VAL A 15 4.46 -1.79 2.37
N ILE A 16 5.30 -1.42 1.39
CA ILE A 16 5.03 -1.68 -0.03
C ILE A 16 4.99 -3.19 -0.29
N THR A 17 5.96 -3.96 0.23
CA THR A 17 5.98 -5.41 0.10
C THR A 17 4.71 -6.04 0.69
N LEU A 18 4.26 -5.57 1.84
CA LEU A 18 3.03 -6.04 2.48
C LEU A 18 1.79 -5.74 1.62
N LEU A 19 1.71 -4.56 1.01
CA LEU A 19 0.64 -4.21 0.09
C LEU A 19 0.61 -5.15 -1.13
N VAL A 20 1.75 -5.32 -1.79
CA VAL A 20 1.89 -6.21 -2.96
C VAL A 20 1.50 -7.65 -2.59
N TYR A 21 1.97 -8.14 -1.45
CA TYR A 21 1.65 -9.48 -0.97
C TYR A 21 0.13 -9.68 -0.78
N ASN A 22 -0.54 -8.72 -0.14
CA ASN A 22 -1.99 -8.77 0.07
C ASN A 22 -2.77 -8.67 -1.25
N MET A 23 -2.30 -7.87 -2.20
CA MET A 23 -2.89 -7.78 -3.54
C MET A 23 -2.79 -9.12 -4.31
N ILE A 24 -1.63 -9.78 -4.25
CA ILE A 24 -1.45 -11.11 -4.86
C ILE A 24 -2.34 -12.15 -4.19
N GLN A 25 -2.46 -12.11 -2.85
CA GLN A 25 -3.40 -12.99 -2.15
C GLN A 25 -4.85 -12.74 -2.58
N LEU A 26 -5.25 -11.48 -2.71
CA LEU A 26 -6.60 -11.10 -3.11
C LEU A 26 -6.93 -11.61 -4.52
N TYR A 27 -5.95 -11.64 -5.43
CA TYR A 27 -6.13 -12.20 -6.78
C TYR A 27 -6.69 -13.63 -6.73
N LYS A 28 -6.15 -14.43 -5.81
CA LYS A 28 -6.45 -15.87 -5.63
C LYS A 28 -7.75 -16.13 -4.86
N ARG A 29 -8.43 -15.10 -4.35
CA ARG A 29 -9.69 -15.24 -3.60
C ARG A 29 -10.89 -15.14 -4.53
N ASP A 30 -11.89 -15.96 -4.23
CA ASP A 30 -13.24 -15.84 -4.80
C ASP A 30 -13.99 -14.73 -4.06
N ILE A 31 -13.94 -13.54 -4.64
CA ILE A 31 -14.63 -12.32 -4.18
C ILE A 31 -15.52 -11.85 -5.34
N PRO A 32 -16.73 -11.34 -5.09
CA PRO A 32 -17.58 -10.77 -6.13
C PRO A 32 -16.81 -9.76 -7.00
N SER A 33 -16.95 -9.88 -8.33
CA SER A 33 -16.18 -9.08 -9.30
C SER A 33 -16.29 -7.56 -9.08
N SER A 34 -17.45 -7.08 -8.63
CA SER A 34 -17.67 -5.66 -8.31
C SER A 34 -16.75 -5.17 -7.19
N LYS A 35 -16.66 -5.91 -6.08
CA LYS A 35 -15.77 -5.61 -4.96
C LYS A 35 -14.30 -5.78 -5.33
N LYS A 36 -14.00 -6.85 -6.08
CA LYS A 36 -12.64 -7.12 -6.57
C LYS A 36 -12.10 -5.94 -7.37
N ASN A 37 -12.90 -5.35 -8.27
CA ASN A 37 -12.47 -4.18 -9.06
C ASN A 37 -12.16 -2.96 -8.18
N VAL A 38 -12.97 -2.66 -7.17
CA VAL A 38 -12.74 -1.53 -6.26
C VAL A 38 -11.44 -1.72 -5.49
N ILE A 39 -11.21 -2.92 -4.95
CA ILE A 39 -10.00 -3.21 -4.19
C ILE A 39 -8.76 -3.17 -5.09
N TRP A 40 -8.85 -3.69 -6.31
CA TRP A 40 -7.76 -3.62 -7.28
C TRP A 40 -7.42 -2.19 -7.67
N PHE A 41 -8.44 -1.35 -7.89
CA PHE A 41 -8.24 0.05 -8.19
C PHE A 41 -7.58 0.79 -7.01
N ALA A 42 -8.12 0.65 -5.80
CA ALA A 42 -7.58 1.30 -4.60
C ALA A 42 -6.15 0.84 -4.27
N GLY A 43 -5.90 -0.47 -4.31
CA GLY A 43 -4.56 -1.04 -4.09
C GLY A 43 -3.57 -0.64 -5.19
N GLY A 44 -4.02 -0.57 -6.44
CA GLY A 44 -3.24 -0.08 -7.57
C GLY A 44 -2.84 1.39 -7.42
N VAL A 45 -3.79 2.26 -7.03
CA VAL A 45 -3.50 3.67 -6.73
C VAL A 45 -2.44 3.77 -5.62
N LEU A 46 -2.59 3.00 -4.53
CA LEU A 46 -1.59 2.98 -3.46
C LEU A 46 -0.21 2.54 -3.95
N LEU A 47 -0.11 1.59 -4.89
CA LEU A 47 1.18 1.18 -5.49
C LEU A 47 1.77 2.22 -6.45
N ILE A 48 0.94 3.03 -7.11
CA ILE A 48 1.40 4.07 -8.03
C ILE A 48 2.09 5.21 -7.27
N VAL A 49 1.64 5.56 -6.07
CA VAL A 49 2.23 6.65 -5.27
C VAL A 49 3.74 6.47 -5.02
N PRO A 50 4.24 5.35 -4.48
CA PRO A 50 5.68 5.15 -4.29
C PRO A 50 6.44 5.14 -5.62
N LEU A 51 5.85 4.59 -6.70
CA LEU A 51 6.46 4.63 -8.03
C LEU A 51 6.62 6.07 -8.52
N ALA A 52 5.59 6.90 -8.39
CA ALA A 52 5.63 8.31 -8.78
C ALA A 52 6.71 9.09 -8.02
N ILE A 53 6.99 8.73 -6.76
CA ILE A 53 8.09 9.32 -5.99
C ILE A 53 9.45 8.83 -6.49
N ILE A 54 9.59 7.53 -6.78
CA ILE A 54 10.84 6.95 -7.32
C ILE A 54 11.19 7.58 -8.68
N PHE A 55 10.20 7.79 -9.54
CA PHE A 55 10.39 8.45 -10.85
C PHE A 55 10.48 9.97 -10.78
N GLY A 56 10.40 10.58 -9.59
CA GLY A 56 10.54 12.03 -9.40
C GLY A 56 9.33 12.86 -9.88
N ILE A 57 8.17 12.22 -10.11
CA ILE A 57 6.92 12.91 -10.48
C ILE A 57 6.35 13.64 -9.26
N ILE A 58 6.46 13.06 -8.07
CA ILE A 58 6.02 13.64 -6.80
C ILE A 58 7.24 13.84 -5.90
N PRO A 59 7.41 15.03 -5.27
CA PRO A 59 8.51 15.25 -4.35
C PRO A 59 8.39 14.37 -3.11
N PHE A 60 9.51 13.80 -2.68
CA PHE A 60 9.59 13.10 -1.42
C PHE A 60 9.28 14.06 -0.25
N SER A 61 8.34 13.70 0.61
CA SER A 61 7.96 14.50 1.78
C SER A 61 7.87 13.66 3.06
N MET A 62 8.14 14.31 4.20
CA MET A 62 7.92 13.71 5.53
C MET A 62 6.45 13.35 5.75
N VAL A 63 5.54 14.11 5.13
CA VAL A 63 4.09 13.85 5.18
C VAL A 63 3.76 12.53 4.48
N TYR A 64 4.33 12.27 3.30
CA TYR A 64 4.17 11.00 2.60
C TYR A 64 4.63 9.81 3.46
N LEU A 65 5.81 9.93 4.09
CA LEU A 65 6.38 8.87 4.92
C LEU A 65 5.48 8.44 6.08
N LEU A 66 4.64 9.35 6.59
CA LEU A 66 3.71 9.07 7.68
C LEU A 66 2.34 8.61 7.16
N ILE A 67 1.80 9.29 6.15
CA ILE A 67 0.45 9.01 5.65
C ILE A 67 0.41 7.69 4.87
N TYR A 68 1.43 7.41 4.07
CA TYR A 68 1.43 6.24 3.19
C TYR A 68 1.32 4.91 3.96
N PRO A 69 2.13 4.65 5.00
CA PRO A 69 1.95 3.48 5.85
C PRO A 69 0.57 3.38 6.49
N VAL A 70 0.02 4.49 6.96
CA VAL A 70 -1.33 4.52 7.56
C VAL A 70 -2.39 4.14 6.54
N ALA A 71 -2.33 4.71 5.33
CA ALA A 71 -3.26 4.41 4.24
C ALA A 71 -3.17 2.93 3.81
N VAL A 72 -1.96 2.37 3.72
CA VAL A 72 -1.75 0.96 3.41
C VAL A 72 -2.30 0.06 4.52
N SER A 73 -2.03 0.37 5.79
CA SER A 73 -2.57 -0.38 6.93
C SER A 73 -4.09 -0.36 6.95
N PHE A 74 -4.70 0.80 6.69
CA PHE A 74 -6.15 0.94 6.63
C PHE A 74 -6.75 0.16 5.46
N PHE A 75 -6.14 0.22 4.28
CA PHE A 75 -6.54 -0.59 3.13
C PHE A 75 -6.48 -2.09 3.45
N ILE A 76 -5.37 -2.55 4.04
CA ILE A 76 -5.20 -3.95 4.44
C ILE A 76 -6.24 -4.36 5.48
N TYR A 77 -6.56 -3.48 6.42
CA TYR A 77 -7.61 -3.71 7.42
C TYR A 77 -8.98 -3.93 6.75
N LEU A 78 -9.38 -3.04 5.84
CA LEU A 78 -10.67 -3.13 5.15
C LEU A 78 -10.82 -4.42 4.34
N ILE A 79 -9.79 -4.80 3.56
CA ILE A 79 -9.83 -6.05 2.76
C ILE A 79 -9.76 -7.32 3.64
N ARG A 80 -9.39 -7.18 4.91
CA ARG A 80 -9.35 -8.28 5.87
C ARG A 80 -10.67 -8.41 6.61
N GLU A 81 -11.29 -7.29 6.98
CA GLU A 81 -12.64 -7.28 7.56
C GLU A 81 -13.73 -7.77 6.60
N GLU A 82 -13.55 -7.58 5.29
CA GLU A 82 -14.44 -8.22 4.30
C GLU A 82 -14.48 -9.76 4.39
N LYS A 83 -13.61 -10.41 5.17
CA LYS A 83 -13.72 -11.85 5.47
C LYS A 83 -14.75 -12.19 6.57
N VAL A 84 -15.31 -11.20 7.27
CA VAL A 84 -16.16 -11.40 8.47
C VAL A 84 -17.67 -11.19 8.17
N LEU A 85 -18.02 -10.82 6.94
CA LEU A 85 -19.39 -10.71 6.42
C LEU A 85 -19.59 -11.64 5.22
#